data_AF-A0A6I9W3Q6-F1
#
_entry.id   AF-A0A6I9W3Q6-F1
#
_cell.length_a   1.000
_cell.length_b   1.000
_cell.length_c   1.000
_cell.angle_alpha   90.00
_cell.angle_beta   90.00
_cell.angle_gamma   90.00
#
_symmetry.space_group_name_H-M   'P 1'
#
loop_
_entity.id
_entity.type
_entity.pdbx_description
1 polymer ?
#
loop_
_entity_poly.entity_id
_entity_poly.type
_entity_poly.pdbx_seq_one_letter_code
_entity_poly.pdbx_strand_id
1 'polypeptide(L)'
;MFVTNLEKDFYDVIQRSRCLLLVNFDVDAICACRILQQLFKNDHMIYTLVPVRGIQDMINAFDENCEEIKNVVMINCGGTLDLVELLRPDESVVFFILDSHRPYDLCNIYSENQIRILGKSDEDNEIPEYNDIFRDDSSDEEDASGESENENEDRQNKRRRLNEEDLLKRSERRKWVENRATILFNYLQYSYYGKSSAIVIFEMAWNMSKDNIDMVWWAIVGSTEQFILSKVESRIAILEEGTLQAHVSRLTHRQGVDADKQQQQQSVVKVTYDKDLQLALYRHWTVEASLKYSMSTAVSLRLWSIRGEQRLKEVLAEMGLPLVQSRQLFRAMDLTFRQEFRQMVEKLAGKYNVNSIIGTSFTLQYGYRFKYCSSDMVYAMLALLNSSTKDRQSQRCFLDALDCLSRTKKDVLESGIEKAKLMLHNIFKTAQSILEAKQVKNFGSFLYLNVPEGNIDNYLFAHPYPLIMLAQFALKAYVNSSRNRRASEWPLVASAIFNVEERLCLLVGIPPVCEDQPRSLFGKAFEQAAKNKNCYIEADYFDSTIIRLKIEERPKFLDALAALLA
;
A
#
# COMPACT_ATOMS: atom_id res chain seq x y z
N MET A 1 -14.16 -12.11 -13.23
CA MET A 1 -14.54 -11.13 -14.29
C MET A 1 -14.56 -9.68 -13.76
N PHE A 2 -14.30 -8.67 -14.61
CA PHE A 2 -14.40 -7.25 -14.23
C PHE A 2 -15.83 -6.72 -14.26
N VAL A 3 -16.18 -5.89 -13.28
CA VAL A 3 -17.47 -5.24 -13.13
C VAL A 3 -17.33 -3.74 -13.35
N THR A 4 -17.85 -3.25 -14.48
CA THR A 4 -17.76 -1.84 -14.85
C THR A 4 -18.90 -1.00 -14.30
N ASN A 5 -20.11 -1.55 -14.17
CA ASN A 5 -21.26 -0.86 -13.59
C ASN A 5 -21.44 -1.23 -12.11
N LEU A 6 -20.73 -0.49 -11.25
CA LEU A 6 -20.71 -0.74 -9.81
C LEU A 6 -22.06 -0.54 -9.11
N GLU A 7 -22.97 0.25 -9.69
CA GLU A 7 -24.31 0.44 -9.13
C GLU A 7 -25.14 -0.84 -9.30
N LYS A 8 -25.31 -1.29 -10.55
CA LYS A 8 -26.21 -2.41 -10.87
C LYS A 8 -25.63 -3.78 -10.53
N ASP A 9 -24.35 -3.98 -10.82
CA ASP A 9 -23.74 -5.31 -10.80
C ASP A 9 -23.03 -5.62 -9.48
N PHE A 10 -22.89 -4.61 -8.61
CA PHE A 10 -22.34 -4.73 -7.27
C PHE A 10 -23.33 -4.20 -6.21
N TYR A 11 -23.56 -2.90 -6.13
CA TYR A 11 -24.27 -2.29 -5.00
C TYR A 11 -25.72 -2.80 -4.86
N ASP A 12 -26.49 -2.81 -5.95
CA ASP A 12 -27.88 -3.30 -5.96
C ASP A 12 -27.99 -4.80 -5.65
N VAL A 13 -26.94 -5.57 -5.98
CA VAL A 13 -26.87 -7.01 -5.70
C VAL A 13 -26.70 -7.25 -4.21
N ILE A 14 -25.75 -6.56 -3.59
CA ILE A 14 -25.46 -6.74 -2.17
C ILE A 14 -26.52 -6.11 -1.25
N GLN A 15 -27.24 -5.08 -1.72
CA GLN A 15 -28.29 -4.40 -0.95
C GLN A 15 -29.38 -5.34 -0.42
N ARG A 16 -29.64 -6.45 -1.12
CA ARG A 16 -30.75 -7.36 -0.82
C ARG A 16 -30.42 -8.44 0.21
N SER A 17 -29.18 -8.49 0.71
CA SER A 17 -28.71 -9.58 1.56
C SER A 17 -27.66 -9.13 2.56
N ARG A 18 -27.39 -9.95 3.57
CA ARG A 18 -26.25 -9.72 4.48
C ARG A 18 -24.95 -9.93 3.72
N CYS A 19 -23.97 -9.04 3.92
CA CYS A 19 -22.64 -9.17 3.34
C CYS A 19 -21.53 -9.21 4.41
N LEU A 20 -20.44 -9.90 4.08
CA LEU A 20 -19.19 -9.91 4.84
C LEU A 20 -18.24 -8.89 4.21
N LEU A 21 -17.68 -7.98 5.00
CA LEU A 21 -16.67 -7.02 4.60
C LEU A 21 -15.32 -7.46 5.17
N LEU A 22 -14.45 -7.98 4.31
CA LEU A 22 -13.05 -8.27 4.63
C LEU A 22 -12.20 -7.06 4.22
N VAL A 23 -11.54 -6.42 5.18
CA VAL A 23 -10.85 -5.14 4.95
C VAL A 23 -9.40 -5.24 5.40
N ASN A 24 -8.47 -4.96 4.48
CA ASN A 24 -7.04 -4.99 4.78
C ASN A 24 -6.62 -3.86 5.76
N PHE A 25 -5.46 -4.04 6.43
CA PHE A 25 -4.88 -3.12 7.41
C PHE A 25 -4.12 -1.95 6.77
N ASP A 26 -4.76 -1.25 5.84
CA ASP A 26 -4.20 -0.11 5.13
C ASP A 26 -5.15 1.10 5.19
N VAL A 27 -4.59 2.30 5.06
CA VAL A 27 -5.38 3.55 5.19
C VAL A 27 -6.38 3.68 4.04
N ASP A 28 -6.01 3.27 2.83
CA ASP A 28 -6.88 3.33 1.65
C ASP A 28 -8.10 2.41 1.82
N ALA A 29 -7.93 1.15 2.26
CA ALA A 29 -9.06 0.27 2.52
C ALA A 29 -9.95 0.75 3.66
N ILE A 30 -9.37 1.31 4.74
CA ILE A 30 -10.17 1.88 5.83
C ILE A 30 -11.01 3.06 5.32
N CYS A 31 -10.46 3.90 4.43
CA CYS A 31 -11.19 4.98 3.80
C CYS A 31 -12.31 4.46 2.87
N ALA A 32 -12.02 3.47 2.02
CA ALA A 32 -13.00 2.82 1.15
C ALA A 32 -14.12 2.15 1.96
N CYS A 33 -13.75 1.41 3.01
CA CYS A 33 -14.66 0.80 3.97
C CYS A 33 -15.56 1.87 4.60
N ARG A 34 -15.00 3.01 5.03
CA ARG A 34 -15.80 4.07 5.65
C ARG A 34 -16.84 4.67 4.72
N ILE A 35 -16.51 4.84 3.44
CA ILE A 35 -17.47 5.29 2.42
C ILE A 35 -18.59 4.24 2.26
N LEU A 36 -18.25 2.96 2.09
CA LEU A 36 -19.21 1.85 2.00
C LEU A 36 -20.11 1.75 3.24
N GLN A 37 -19.54 1.83 4.45
CA GLN A 37 -20.30 1.82 5.70
C GLN A 37 -21.34 2.96 5.74
N GLN A 38 -20.98 4.14 5.24
CA GLN A 38 -21.92 5.26 5.21
C GLN A 38 -23.05 5.03 4.19
N LEU A 39 -22.75 4.45 3.03
CA LEU A 39 -23.76 4.04 2.05
C LEU A 39 -24.69 2.97 2.62
N PHE A 40 -24.13 1.91 3.20
CA PHE A 40 -24.88 0.83 3.84
C PHE A 40 -25.78 1.34 4.97
N LYS A 41 -25.28 2.29 5.77
CA LYS A 41 -26.08 2.94 6.81
C LYS A 41 -27.25 3.74 6.24
N ASN A 42 -27.05 4.44 5.12
CA ASN A 42 -28.10 5.22 4.46
C ASN A 42 -29.21 4.32 3.90
N ASP A 43 -28.86 3.13 3.42
CA ASP A 43 -29.80 2.18 2.82
C ASP A 43 -30.20 1.03 3.76
N HIS A 44 -29.88 1.13 5.06
CA HIS A 44 -30.20 0.16 6.11
C HIS A 44 -29.73 -1.27 5.84
N MET A 45 -28.58 -1.42 5.18
CA MET A 45 -27.97 -2.71 4.89
C MET A 45 -27.28 -3.30 6.12
N ILE A 46 -27.43 -4.61 6.31
CA ILE A 46 -26.79 -5.36 7.39
C ILE A 46 -25.49 -5.96 6.85
N TYR A 47 -24.38 -5.70 7.54
CA TYR A 47 -23.07 -6.22 7.16
C TYR A 47 -22.26 -6.64 8.40
N THR A 48 -21.27 -7.50 8.18
CA THR A 48 -20.28 -7.88 9.21
C THR A 48 -18.92 -7.40 8.75
N LEU A 49 -18.24 -6.56 9.55
CA LEU A 49 -16.91 -6.04 9.24
C LEU A 49 -15.85 -6.86 9.96
N VAL A 50 -14.93 -7.45 9.21
CA VAL A 50 -13.79 -8.20 9.74
C VAL A 50 -12.49 -7.63 9.15
N PRO A 51 -11.63 -7.01 9.97
CA PRO A 51 -10.33 -6.53 9.51
C PRO A 51 -9.35 -7.71 9.39
N VAL A 52 -8.63 -7.80 8.27
CA VAL A 52 -7.72 -8.91 7.93
C VAL A 52 -6.30 -8.40 7.65
N ARG A 53 -5.29 -8.87 8.38
CA ARG A 53 -3.90 -8.38 8.20
C ARG A 53 -3.14 -9.09 7.10
N GLY A 54 -3.58 -10.30 6.80
CA GLY A 54 -2.89 -11.24 5.94
C GLY A 54 -3.82 -12.35 5.48
N ILE A 55 -3.24 -13.26 4.71
CA ILE A 55 -3.93 -14.36 4.06
C ILE A 55 -4.53 -15.30 5.11
N GLN A 56 -3.80 -15.59 6.20
CA GLN A 56 -4.34 -16.52 7.19
C GLN A 56 -5.49 -15.93 8.02
N ASP A 57 -5.42 -14.63 8.35
CA ASP A 57 -6.54 -13.92 8.97
C ASP A 57 -7.78 -13.94 8.06
N MET A 58 -7.58 -13.80 6.75
CA MET A 58 -8.65 -13.83 5.76
C MET A 58 -9.30 -15.22 5.64
N ILE A 59 -8.50 -16.29 5.60
CA ILE A 59 -9.02 -17.67 5.57
C ILE A 59 -9.86 -17.94 6.83
N ASN A 60 -9.29 -17.66 8.01
CA ASN A 60 -10.00 -17.85 9.27
C ASN A 60 -11.31 -17.03 9.32
N ALA A 61 -11.26 -15.76 8.89
CA ALA A 61 -12.43 -14.89 8.84
C ALA A 61 -13.51 -15.41 7.89
N PHE A 62 -13.13 -15.99 6.76
CA PHE A 62 -14.07 -16.60 5.83
C PHE A 62 -14.69 -17.86 6.42
N ASP A 63 -13.88 -18.78 6.94
CA ASP A 63 -14.33 -20.05 7.52
C ASP A 63 -15.30 -19.84 8.70
N GLU A 64 -15.07 -18.82 9.53
CA GLU A 64 -15.96 -18.47 10.65
C GLU A 64 -17.33 -17.91 10.20
N ASN A 65 -17.46 -17.45 8.95
CA ASN A 65 -18.63 -16.70 8.48
C ASN A 65 -19.28 -17.27 7.20
N CYS A 66 -18.71 -18.33 6.60
CA CYS A 66 -19.10 -18.82 5.28
C CYS A 66 -20.52 -19.42 5.23
N GLU A 67 -20.98 -20.07 6.30
CA GLU A 67 -22.30 -20.73 6.34
C GLU A 67 -23.47 -19.74 6.23
N GLU A 68 -23.32 -18.51 6.73
CA GLU A 68 -24.41 -17.54 6.82
C GLU A 68 -24.41 -16.50 5.69
N ILE A 69 -23.36 -16.45 4.85
CA ILE A 69 -23.09 -15.31 3.97
C ILE A 69 -22.85 -15.73 2.53
N LYS A 70 -23.68 -15.21 1.61
CA LYS A 70 -23.54 -15.41 0.17
C LYS A 70 -22.69 -14.36 -0.53
N ASN A 71 -22.56 -13.17 0.04
CA ASN A 71 -21.87 -12.05 -0.59
C ASN A 71 -20.69 -11.61 0.28
N VAL A 72 -19.48 -11.80 -0.23
CA VAL A 72 -18.22 -11.41 0.42
C VAL A 72 -17.62 -10.24 -0.35
N VAL A 73 -17.34 -9.14 0.33
CA VAL A 73 -16.73 -7.94 -0.23
C VAL A 73 -15.34 -7.79 0.36
N MET A 74 -14.33 -7.77 -0.50
CA MET A 74 -12.91 -7.73 -0.13
C MET A 74 -12.33 -6.38 -0.53
N ILE A 75 -11.72 -5.66 0.42
CA ILE A 75 -11.15 -4.32 0.20
C ILE A 75 -9.63 -4.36 0.43
N ASN A 76 -8.87 -4.01 -0.61
CA ASN A 76 -7.41 -4.13 -0.74
C ASN A 76 -6.84 -5.48 -0.32
N CYS A 77 -7.58 -6.55 -0.63
CA CYS A 77 -7.15 -7.92 -0.44
C CYS A 77 -7.82 -8.86 -1.46
N GLY A 78 -7.19 -10.01 -1.69
CA GLY A 78 -7.71 -11.11 -2.50
C GLY A 78 -7.50 -10.98 -4.00
N GLY A 79 -7.11 -9.82 -4.52
CA GLY A 79 -6.94 -9.63 -5.97
C GLY A 79 -5.80 -10.46 -6.56
N THR A 80 -4.71 -10.63 -5.80
CA THR A 80 -3.46 -11.29 -6.23
C THR A 80 -3.42 -12.80 -6.00
N LEU A 81 -4.50 -13.40 -5.48
CA LEU A 81 -4.56 -14.79 -5.04
C LEU A 81 -5.68 -15.52 -5.76
N ASP A 82 -5.49 -16.79 -6.14
CA ASP A 82 -6.60 -17.64 -6.59
C ASP A 82 -7.54 -17.91 -5.41
N LEU A 83 -8.65 -17.16 -5.34
CA LEU A 83 -9.58 -17.23 -4.21
C LEU A 83 -10.39 -18.51 -4.19
N VAL A 84 -10.70 -19.09 -5.37
CA VAL A 84 -11.50 -20.30 -5.45
C VAL A 84 -10.68 -21.49 -4.98
N GLU A 85 -9.42 -21.59 -5.40
CA GLU A 85 -8.51 -22.63 -4.92
C GLU A 85 -8.25 -22.50 -3.40
N LEU A 86 -8.04 -21.27 -2.93
CA LEU A 86 -7.63 -20.99 -1.55
C LEU A 86 -8.76 -21.18 -0.53
N LEU A 87 -9.94 -20.62 -0.80
CA LEU A 87 -11.06 -20.59 0.15
C LEU A 87 -12.05 -21.74 -0.05
N ARG A 88 -12.01 -22.42 -1.20
CA ARG A 88 -12.94 -23.51 -1.58
C ARG A 88 -14.40 -23.19 -1.23
N PRO A 89 -14.92 -22.05 -1.71
CA PRO A 89 -16.25 -21.58 -1.34
C PRO A 89 -17.36 -22.43 -1.97
N ASP A 90 -18.54 -22.44 -1.34
CA ASP A 90 -19.75 -22.96 -1.98
C ASP A 90 -20.06 -22.20 -3.28
N GLU A 91 -20.58 -22.89 -4.29
CA GLU A 91 -20.90 -22.32 -5.62
C GLU A 91 -21.84 -21.09 -5.56
N SER A 92 -22.62 -20.96 -4.48
CA SER A 92 -23.56 -19.85 -4.28
C SER A 92 -22.92 -18.57 -3.73
N VAL A 93 -21.66 -18.64 -3.28
CA VAL A 93 -20.92 -17.51 -2.72
C VAL A 93 -20.32 -16.67 -3.84
N VAL A 94 -20.51 -15.36 -3.75
CA VAL A 94 -19.96 -14.37 -4.68
C VAL A 94 -18.98 -13.45 -3.94
N PHE A 95 -17.77 -13.35 -4.48
CA PHE A 95 -16.71 -12.46 -4.04
C PHE A 95 -16.68 -11.21 -4.89
N PHE A 96 -16.77 -10.05 -4.24
CA PHE A 96 -16.56 -8.73 -4.83
C PHE A 96 -15.20 -8.21 -4.40
N ILE A 97 -14.24 -8.16 -5.33
CA ILE A 97 -12.87 -7.76 -5.06
C ILE A 97 -12.68 -6.30 -5.44
N LEU A 98 -12.44 -5.45 -4.47
CA LEU A 98 -11.96 -4.08 -4.67
C LEU A 98 -10.52 -4.02 -4.16
N ASP A 99 -9.56 -4.17 -5.05
CA ASP A 99 -8.16 -4.26 -4.65
C ASP A 99 -7.28 -3.37 -5.54
N SER A 100 -6.38 -2.61 -4.93
CA SER A 100 -5.36 -1.85 -5.64
C SER A 100 -4.12 -2.68 -5.97
N HIS A 101 -3.90 -3.86 -5.36
CA HIS A 101 -2.72 -4.68 -5.66
C HIS A 101 -2.76 -5.24 -7.09
N ARG A 102 -1.60 -5.29 -7.74
CA ARG A 102 -1.42 -5.80 -9.11
C ARG A 102 -0.17 -6.67 -9.23
N PRO A 103 -0.14 -7.62 -10.19
CA PRO A 103 -1.24 -8.00 -11.09
C PRO A 103 -2.34 -8.80 -10.37
N TYR A 104 -3.53 -8.84 -10.96
CA TYR A 104 -4.59 -9.71 -10.47
C TYR A 104 -4.26 -11.17 -10.79
N ASP A 105 -4.72 -12.10 -9.97
CA ASP A 105 -4.66 -13.51 -10.32
C ASP A 105 -5.55 -13.80 -11.56
N LEU A 106 -5.05 -14.63 -12.47
CA LEU A 106 -5.72 -14.89 -13.75
C LEU A 106 -7.02 -15.69 -13.55
N CYS A 107 -7.06 -16.62 -12.59
CA CYS A 107 -8.27 -17.38 -12.28
C CYS A 107 -9.38 -16.44 -11.79
N ASN A 108 -9.03 -15.41 -11.02
CA ASN A 108 -9.99 -14.37 -10.60
C ASN A 108 -10.54 -13.57 -11.78
N ILE A 109 -9.70 -13.27 -12.78
CA ILE A 109 -10.11 -12.50 -13.96
C ILE A 109 -11.08 -13.31 -14.82
N TYR A 110 -10.74 -14.55 -15.15
CA TYR A 110 -11.55 -15.39 -16.04
C TYR A 110 -12.70 -16.12 -15.35
N SER A 111 -12.77 -16.12 -14.02
CA SER A 111 -13.94 -16.63 -13.32
C SER A 111 -15.21 -15.88 -13.77
N GLU A 112 -16.20 -16.62 -14.26
CA GLU A 112 -17.49 -16.07 -14.74
C GLU A 112 -18.55 -15.99 -13.63
N ASN A 113 -18.47 -16.84 -12.61
CA ASN A 113 -19.57 -17.04 -11.66
C ASN A 113 -19.33 -16.37 -10.31
N GLN A 114 -18.30 -16.81 -9.59
CA GLN A 114 -18.13 -16.46 -8.17
C GLN A 114 -17.33 -15.17 -7.97
N ILE A 115 -16.43 -14.81 -8.88
CA ILE A 115 -15.52 -13.67 -8.68
C ILE A 115 -15.87 -12.46 -9.55
N ARG A 116 -16.07 -11.33 -8.88
CA ARG A 116 -16.38 -10.03 -9.47
C ARG A 116 -15.37 -8.97 -9.03
N ILE A 117 -14.45 -8.60 -9.92
CA ILE A 117 -13.44 -7.56 -9.68
C ILE A 117 -14.08 -6.20 -9.95
N LEU A 118 -14.12 -5.33 -8.94
CA LEU A 118 -14.77 -4.03 -9.00
C LEU A 118 -13.87 -2.99 -9.67
N GLY A 119 -14.32 -2.45 -10.80
CA GLY A 119 -13.63 -1.42 -11.55
C GLY A 119 -13.28 -1.83 -12.97
N LYS A 120 -12.37 -1.08 -13.58
CA LYS A 120 -11.88 -1.35 -14.94
C LYS A 120 -10.48 -1.98 -14.87
N SER A 121 -10.12 -2.73 -15.90
CA SER A 121 -8.72 -3.08 -16.12
C SER A 121 -7.91 -1.80 -16.32
N ASP A 122 -6.72 -1.74 -15.73
CA ASP A 122 -5.80 -0.63 -16.00
C ASP A 122 -5.32 -0.74 -17.46
N GLU A 123 -5.18 0.40 -18.13
CA GLU A 123 -4.79 0.46 -19.55
C GLU A 123 -3.39 -0.11 -19.81
N ASP A 124 -2.52 -0.08 -18.78
CA ASP A 124 -1.14 -0.57 -18.83
C ASP A 124 -1.00 -2.07 -18.53
N ASN A 125 -2.10 -2.78 -18.23
CA ASN A 125 -2.07 -4.19 -17.86
C ASN A 125 -2.38 -5.06 -19.09
N GLU A 126 -1.34 -5.63 -19.70
CA GLU A 126 -1.49 -6.66 -20.71
C GLU A 126 -1.91 -7.99 -20.04
N ILE A 127 -3.21 -8.13 -19.77
CA ILE A 127 -3.79 -9.40 -19.34
C ILE A 127 -3.64 -10.36 -20.52
N PRO A 128 -3.04 -11.55 -20.33
CA PRO A 128 -2.89 -12.49 -21.43
C PRO A 128 -4.24 -12.99 -21.96
N GLU A 129 -4.26 -13.79 -23.02
CA GLU A 129 -5.49 -14.39 -23.55
C GLU A 129 -5.80 -15.72 -22.84
N TYR A 130 -7.09 -16.03 -22.66
CA TYR A 130 -7.51 -17.25 -21.95
C TYR A 130 -6.90 -18.51 -22.57
N ASN A 131 -6.96 -18.63 -23.91
CA ASN A 131 -6.47 -19.82 -24.65
C ASN A 131 -4.95 -20.04 -24.56
N ASP A 132 -4.19 -19.00 -24.20
CA ASP A 132 -2.74 -19.11 -24.02
C ASP A 132 -2.37 -19.66 -22.63
N ILE A 133 -3.28 -19.56 -21.67
CA ILE A 133 -3.06 -19.95 -20.26
C ILE A 133 -3.84 -21.21 -19.89
N PHE A 134 -5.08 -21.33 -20.36
CA PHE A 134 -6.01 -22.41 -20.04
C PHE A 134 -6.29 -23.24 -21.28
N ARG A 135 -6.48 -24.55 -21.07
CA ARG A 135 -6.91 -25.50 -22.10
C ARG A 135 -8.18 -26.18 -21.61
N ASP A 136 -9.19 -26.23 -22.48
CA ASP A 136 -10.45 -26.92 -22.19
C ASP A 136 -10.33 -28.46 -22.27
N ASP A 137 -9.18 -28.98 -22.72
CA ASP A 137 -8.87 -30.42 -22.80
C ASP A 137 -8.58 -31.03 -21.40
N SER A 138 -9.55 -30.93 -20.50
CA SER A 138 -9.57 -31.62 -19.20
C SER A 138 -9.86 -33.13 -19.33
N SER A 139 -9.99 -33.66 -20.55
CA SER A 139 -10.22 -35.09 -20.81
C SER A 139 -8.95 -35.95 -20.88
N ASP A 140 -7.75 -35.33 -20.81
CA ASP A 140 -6.46 -36.03 -20.94
C ASP A 140 -5.60 -36.00 -19.64
N GLU A 141 -6.12 -35.52 -18.51
CA GLU A 141 -5.39 -35.49 -17.22
C GLU A 141 -5.47 -36.81 -16.43
N GLU A 142 -6.30 -37.78 -16.84
CA GLU A 142 -6.37 -39.11 -16.19
C GLU A 142 -5.26 -40.09 -16.61
N ASP A 143 -4.44 -39.79 -17.63
CA ASP A 143 -3.44 -40.74 -18.15
C ASP A 143 -2.02 -40.58 -17.56
N ALA A 144 -1.84 -39.72 -16.54
CA ALA A 144 -0.52 -39.47 -15.93
C ALA A 144 -0.34 -40.02 -14.50
N SER A 145 -1.34 -40.71 -13.93
CA SER A 145 -1.26 -41.25 -12.55
C SER A 145 -1.56 -42.76 -12.43
N GLY A 146 -1.34 -43.52 -13.51
CA GLY A 146 -1.55 -44.97 -13.57
C GLY A 146 -0.29 -45.84 -13.58
N GLU A 147 0.91 -45.30 -13.32
CA GLU A 147 2.13 -46.12 -13.19
C GLU A 147 2.57 -46.21 -11.73
N SER A 148 1.93 -47.12 -10.99
CA SER A 148 2.48 -47.63 -9.72
C SER A 148 2.16 -49.12 -9.59
N GLU A 149 3.21 -49.91 -9.80
CA GLU A 149 3.48 -51.23 -9.23
C GLU A 149 2.48 -52.37 -9.50
N ASN A 150 2.72 -53.10 -10.59
CA ASN A 150 2.58 -54.55 -10.57
C ASN A 150 3.88 -55.17 -11.05
N GLU A 151 4.71 -55.56 -10.08
CA GLU A 151 5.82 -56.48 -10.28
C GLU A 151 5.28 -57.86 -10.73
N ASN A 152 5.93 -58.43 -11.74
CA ASN A 152 5.75 -59.77 -12.33
C ASN A 152 4.66 -59.90 -13.40
N GLU A 153 5.05 -59.84 -14.67
CA GLU A 153 5.23 -61.05 -15.49
C GLU A 153 5.68 -60.72 -16.93
N ASP A 154 6.66 -61.48 -17.40
CA ASP A 154 7.25 -61.50 -18.74
C ASP A 154 6.29 -61.25 -19.92
N ARG A 155 6.32 -60.06 -20.54
CA ARG A 155 5.93 -59.90 -21.96
C ARG A 155 6.74 -58.81 -22.69
N GLN A 156 7.76 -59.28 -23.42
CA GLN A 156 8.31 -58.74 -24.66
C GLN A 156 8.04 -57.25 -24.97
N ASN A 157 9.09 -56.44 -24.83
CA ASN A 157 9.24 -55.10 -25.41
C ASN A 157 8.93 -55.06 -26.92
N LYS A 158 7.67 -54.92 -27.30
CA LYS A 158 7.29 -54.33 -28.59
C LYS A 158 7.30 -52.82 -28.41
N ARG A 159 8.34 -52.16 -28.90
CA ARG A 159 8.35 -50.70 -29.14
C ARG A 159 7.08 -50.34 -29.92
N ARG A 160 6.03 -49.87 -29.23
CA ARG A 160 4.91 -49.17 -29.87
C ARG A 160 5.54 -48.02 -30.64
N ARG A 161 5.53 -48.08 -31.97
CA ARG A 161 5.82 -46.92 -32.80
C ARG A 161 4.75 -45.89 -32.43
N LEU A 162 5.13 -44.82 -31.74
CA LEU A 162 4.26 -43.68 -31.52
C LEU A 162 3.78 -43.23 -32.90
N ASN A 163 2.47 -43.07 -33.07
CA ASN A 163 1.93 -42.52 -34.31
C ASN A 163 2.50 -41.10 -34.50
N GLU A 164 2.71 -40.71 -35.75
CA GLU A 164 3.20 -39.37 -36.09
C GLU A 164 2.30 -38.27 -35.51
N GLU A 165 1.00 -38.53 -35.45
CA GLU A 165 -0.01 -37.67 -34.82
C GLU A 165 0.18 -37.52 -33.29
N ASP A 166 0.53 -38.59 -32.57
CA ASP A 166 0.79 -38.53 -31.12
C ASP A 166 2.09 -37.74 -30.82
N LEU A 167 3.08 -37.86 -31.71
CA LEU A 167 4.33 -37.09 -31.62
C LEU A 167 4.09 -35.60 -31.89
N LEU A 168 3.21 -35.25 -32.84
CA LEU A 168 2.80 -33.88 -33.11
C LEU A 168 2.05 -33.27 -31.93
N LYS A 169 1.03 -33.96 -31.38
CA LYS A 169 0.30 -33.51 -30.18
C LYS A 169 1.22 -33.28 -28.98
N ARG A 170 2.19 -34.19 -28.74
CA ARG A 170 3.20 -34.03 -27.68
C ARG A 170 4.16 -32.86 -27.93
N SER A 171 4.49 -32.58 -29.18
CA SER A 171 5.33 -31.43 -29.57
C SER A 171 4.57 -30.12 -29.33
N GLU A 172 3.30 -30.06 -29.74
CA GLU A 172 2.41 -28.91 -29.52
C GLU A 172 2.15 -28.66 -28.03
N ARG A 173 1.95 -29.72 -27.23
CA ARG A 173 1.82 -29.59 -25.77
C ARG A 173 3.08 -29.01 -25.14
N ARG A 174 4.27 -29.47 -25.54
CA ARG A 174 5.54 -28.92 -25.05
C ARG A 174 5.71 -27.44 -25.39
N LYS A 175 5.48 -27.08 -26.67
CA LYS A 175 5.53 -25.67 -27.10
C LYS A 175 4.54 -24.80 -26.35
N TRP A 176 3.33 -25.31 -26.10
CA TRP A 176 2.33 -24.56 -25.34
C TRP A 176 2.74 -24.38 -23.87
N VAL A 177 3.28 -25.41 -23.21
CA VAL A 177 3.78 -25.29 -21.83
C VAL A 177 4.92 -24.27 -21.73
N GLU A 178 5.85 -24.27 -22.69
CA GLU A 178 6.95 -23.30 -22.77
C GLU A 178 6.43 -21.86 -23.01
N ASN A 179 5.48 -21.69 -23.95
CA ASN A 179 4.86 -20.41 -24.22
C ASN A 179 4.08 -19.89 -23.02
N ARG A 180 3.25 -20.74 -22.39
CA ARG A 180 2.48 -20.42 -21.18
C ARG A 180 3.41 -19.99 -20.06
N ALA A 181 4.51 -20.71 -19.83
CA ALA A 181 5.49 -20.34 -18.79
C ALA A 181 6.09 -18.96 -19.05
N THR A 182 6.39 -18.64 -20.32
CA THR A 182 6.93 -17.32 -20.71
C THR A 182 5.90 -16.20 -20.50
N ILE A 183 4.65 -16.44 -20.91
CA ILE A 183 3.54 -15.49 -20.74
C ILE A 183 3.26 -15.21 -19.27
N LEU A 184 3.13 -16.27 -18.46
CA LEU A 184 2.92 -16.15 -17.02
C LEU A 184 4.09 -15.46 -16.33
N PHE A 185 5.33 -15.73 -16.76
CA PHE A 185 6.50 -15.03 -16.23
C PHE A 185 6.43 -13.53 -16.51
N ASN A 186 6.14 -13.12 -17.75
CA ASN A 186 6.04 -11.71 -18.12
C ASN A 186 4.92 -10.99 -17.36
N TYR A 187 3.77 -11.65 -17.18
CA TYR A 187 2.62 -11.09 -16.46
C TYR A 187 2.90 -10.93 -14.96
N LEU A 188 3.49 -11.95 -14.31
CA LEU A 188 3.74 -11.98 -12.86
C LEU A 188 5.09 -11.36 -12.45
N GLN A 189 5.87 -10.83 -13.40
CA GLN A 189 7.23 -10.36 -13.16
C GLN A 189 7.27 -9.19 -12.17
N TYR A 190 6.31 -8.26 -12.28
CA TYR A 190 6.30 -7.02 -11.52
C TYR A 190 5.05 -6.92 -10.65
N SER A 191 5.22 -6.56 -9.39
CA SER A 191 4.12 -6.21 -8.49
C SER A 191 4.05 -4.70 -8.31
N TYR A 192 2.84 -4.14 -8.34
CA TYR A 192 2.60 -2.70 -8.25
C TYR A 192 1.19 -2.43 -7.72
N TYR A 193 0.82 -1.15 -7.65
CA TYR A 193 -0.51 -0.71 -7.23
C TYR A 193 -1.22 0.04 -8.36
N GLY A 194 -2.51 -0.25 -8.51
CA GLY A 194 -3.44 0.52 -9.33
C GLY A 194 -4.13 1.63 -8.53
N LYS A 195 -5.23 2.14 -9.09
CA LYS A 195 -6.04 3.22 -8.53
C LYS A 195 -6.49 2.94 -7.10
N SER A 196 -6.54 3.99 -6.26
CA SER A 196 -7.03 3.93 -4.88
C SER A 196 -8.46 3.38 -4.81
N SER A 197 -8.65 2.40 -3.94
CA SER A 197 -9.94 1.76 -3.68
C SER A 197 -10.96 2.75 -3.10
N ALA A 198 -10.51 3.72 -2.31
CA ALA A 198 -11.37 4.76 -1.78
C ALA A 198 -11.92 5.68 -2.89
N ILE A 199 -11.13 5.98 -3.93
CA ILE A 199 -11.60 6.75 -5.08
C ILE A 199 -12.66 5.97 -5.87
N VAL A 200 -12.43 4.67 -6.13
CA VAL A 200 -13.36 3.83 -6.90
C VAL A 200 -14.75 3.79 -6.24
N ILE A 201 -14.80 3.58 -4.93
CA ILE A 201 -16.06 3.57 -4.18
C ILE A 201 -16.68 4.97 -4.10
N PHE A 202 -15.88 6.02 -4.01
CA PHE A 202 -16.39 7.39 -4.06
C PHE A 202 -17.03 7.70 -5.43
N GLU A 203 -16.40 7.30 -6.54
CA GLU A 203 -16.96 7.45 -7.89
C GLU A 203 -18.27 6.67 -8.04
N MET A 204 -18.37 5.46 -7.47
CA MET A 204 -19.63 4.73 -7.38
C MET A 204 -20.70 5.52 -6.62
N ALA A 205 -20.37 6.04 -5.44
CA ALA A 205 -21.30 6.85 -4.63
C ALA A 205 -21.77 8.10 -5.40
N TRP A 206 -20.88 8.70 -6.19
CA TRP A 206 -21.20 9.83 -7.05
C TRP A 206 -22.14 9.46 -8.19
N ASN A 207 -21.92 8.33 -8.86
CA ASN A 207 -22.81 7.83 -9.91
C ASN A 207 -24.23 7.59 -9.37
N MET A 208 -24.34 7.12 -8.13
CA MET A 208 -25.61 6.92 -7.42
C MET A 208 -26.21 8.23 -6.85
N SER A 209 -25.54 9.37 -7.01
CA SER A 209 -25.92 10.66 -6.43
C SER A 209 -26.04 10.66 -4.89
N LYS A 210 -25.32 9.75 -4.21
CA LYS A 210 -25.27 9.60 -2.74
C LYS A 210 -23.97 10.16 -2.13
N ASP A 211 -23.22 10.95 -2.89
CA ASP A 211 -21.94 11.52 -2.50
C ASP A 211 -22.07 12.68 -1.49
N ASN A 212 -21.08 12.81 -0.61
CA ASN A 212 -21.02 13.89 0.35
C ASN A 212 -19.56 14.38 0.55
N ILE A 213 -19.39 15.53 1.23
CA ILE A 213 -18.05 16.12 1.45
C ILE A 213 -17.17 15.21 2.30
N ASP A 214 -17.73 14.52 3.28
CA ASP A 214 -16.98 13.61 4.15
C ASP A 214 -16.42 12.42 3.33
N MET A 215 -17.16 11.89 2.35
CA MET A 215 -16.74 10.80 1.45
C MET A 215 -15.64 11.23 0.50
N VAL A 216 -15.73 12.45 -0.07
CA VAL A 216 -14.61 13.02 -0.86
C VAL A 216 -13.38 13.15 0.02
N TRP A 217 -13.53 13.61 1.25
CA TRP A 217 -12.42 13.74 2.18
C TRP A 217 -11.78 12.38 2.49
N TRP A 218 -12.56 11.32 2.72
CA TRP A 218 -12.02 9.97 2.91
C TRP A 218 -11.31 9.45 1.65
N ALA A 219 -11.85 9.70 0.45
CA ALA A 219 -11.17 9.36 -0.80
C ALA A 219 -9.83 10.09 -0.98
N ILE A 220 -9.77 11.37 -0.63
CA ILE A 220 -8.53 12.17 -0.61
C ILE A 220 -7.50 11.55 0.33
N VAL A 221 -7.91 11.12 1.54
CA VAL A 221 -7.00 10.51 2.51
C VAL A 221 -6.44 9.18 1.99
N GLY A 222 -7.27 8.34 1.34
CA GLY A 222 -6.82 7.09 0.70
C GLY A 222 -5.78 7.32 -0.40
N SER A 223 -6.06 8.25 -1.33
CA SER A 223 -5.12 8.61 -2.41
C SER A 223 -3.82 9.24 -1.86
N THR A 224 -3.93 10.06 -0.81
CA THR A 224 -2.75 10.66 -0.15
C THR A 224 -1.85 9.59 0.48
N GLU A 225 -2.40 8.48 0.97
CA GLU A 225 -1.58 7.37 1.48
C GLU A 225 -0.75 6.71 0.38
N GLN A 226 -1.35 6.43 -0.77
CA GLN A 226 -0.64 5.85 -1.91
C GLN A 226 0.51 6.75 -2.36
N PHE A 227 0.30 8.08 -2.33
CA PHE A 227 1.34 9.06 -2.61
C PHE A 227 2.47 9.05 -1.56
N ILE A 228 2.14 9.11 -0.26
CA ILE A 228 3.15 9.14 0.83
C ILE A 228 4.02 7.87 0.82
N LEU A 229 3.40 6.71 0.61
CA LEU A 229 4.11 5.43 0.55
C LEU A 229 4.74 5.15 -0.83
N SER A 230 4.64 6.08 -1.79
CA SER A 230 5.17 5.93 -3.14
C SER A 230 4.68 4.65 -3.86
N LYS A 231 3.42 4.26 -3.64
CA LYS A 231 2.78 3.11 -4.28
C LYS A 231 2.39 3.37 -5.73
N VAL A 232 2.13 4.63 -6.07
CA VAL A 232 1.66 5.08 -7.40
C VAL A 232 2.61 6.14 -7.93
N GLU A 233 2.73 6.24 -9.25
CA GLU A 233 3.52 7.27 -9.93
C GLU A 233 3.02 8.69 -9.57
N SER A 234 3.96 9.61 -9.39
CA SER A 234 3.65 11.01 -9.04
C SER A 234 2.71 11.69 -10.05
N ARG A 235 2.82 11.39 -11.34
CA ARG A 235 1.96 11.99 -12.39
C ARG A 235 0.52 11.54 -12.26
N ILE A 236 0.29 10.24 -12.03
CA ILE A 236 -1.04 9.67 -11.85
C ILE A 236 -1.68 10.26 -10.59
N ALA A 237 -0.93 10.33 -9.49
CA ALA A 237 -1.41 10.94 -8.25
C ALA A 237 -1.84 12.42 -8.45
N ILE A 238 -1.09 13.22 -9.21
CA ILE A 238 -1.45 14.62 -9.51
C ILE A 238 -2.73 14.71 -10.35
N LEU A 239 -2.92 13.80 -11.32
CA LEU A 239 -4.14 13.75 -12.14
C LEU A 239 -5.37 13.40 -11.28
N GLU A 240 -5.21 12.43 -10.36
CA GLU A 240 -6.23 12.05 -9.39
C GLU A 240 -6.57 13.21 -8.43
N GLU A 241 -5.56 13.91 -7.92
CA GLU A 241 -5.77 15.12 -7.10
C GLU A 241 -6.58 16.18 -7.86
N GLY A 242 -6.29 16.39 -9.15
CA GLY A 242 -7.05 17.30 -10.01
C GLY A 242 -8.52 16.88 -10.18
N THR A 243 -8.79 15.58 -10.29
CA THR A 243 -10.17 15.06 -10.36
C THR A 243 -10.90 15.26 -9.03
N LEU A 244 -10.25 14.95 -7.91
CA LEU A 244 -10.78 15.18 -6.56
C LEU A 244 -11.04 16.66 -6.29
N GLN A 245 -10.19 17.57 -6.77
CA GLN A 245 -10.41 19.02 -6.69
C GLN A 245 -11.71 19.44 -7.37
N ALA A 246 -12.02 18.87 -8.55
CA ALA A 246 -13.26 19.14 -9.25
C ALA A 246 -14.48 18.69 -8.42
N HIS A 247 -14.41 17.51 -7.78
CA HIS A 247 -15.45 17.02 -6.88
C HIS A 247 -15.63 17.89 -5.63
N VAL A 248 -14.54 18.32 -4.99
CA VAL A 248 -14.58 19.25 -3.84
C VAL A 248 -15.27 20.55 -4.25
N SER A 249 -14.91 21.10 -5.41
CA SER A 249 -15.50 22.35 -5.92
C SER A 249 -17.00 22.19 -6.18
N ARG A 250 -17.41 21.09 -6.82
CA ARG A 250 -18.82 20.76 -7.08
C ARG A 250 -19.63 20.66 -5.79
N LEU A 251 -19.16 19.90 -4.80
CA LEU A 251 -19.89 19.69 -3.55
C LEU A 251 -19.91 20.92 -2.66
N THR A 252 -18.84 21.72 -2.66
CA THR A 252 -18.81 22.99 -1.94
C THR A 252 -19.81 23.98 -2.54
N HIS A 253 -19.91 24.03 -3.88
CA HIS A 253 -20.91 24.88 -4.54
C HIS A 253 -22.34 24.41 -4.23
N ARG A 254 -22.60 23.10 -4.23
CA ARG A 254 -23.90 22.53 -3.84
C ARG A 254 -24.33 22.94 -2.42
N GLN A 255 -23.38 22.99 -1.47
CA GLN A 255 -23.66 23.52 -0.12
C GLN A 255 -23.87 25.03 -0.10
N GLY A 256 -23.21 25.77 -1.00
CA GLY A 256 -23.33 27.23 -1.11
C GLY A 256 -24.66 27.72 -1.71
N VAL A 257 -25.31 26.93 -2.57
CA VAL A 257 -26.62 27.32 -3.17
C VAL A 257 -27.76 27.25 -2.13
N ASP A 258 -27.65 26.41 -1.11
CA ASP A 258 -28.57 26.39 0.05
C ASP A 258 -28.26 27.50 1.09
N ALA A 259 -27.22 28.32 0.85
CA ALA A 259 -26.69 29.26 1.84
C ALA A 259 -27.49 30.56 2.03
N ASP A 260 -28.41 30.91 1.13
CA ASP A 260 -29.33 32.05 1.37
C ASP A 260 -30.26 31.81 2.59
N LYS A 261 -30.30 30.57 3.11
CA LYS A 261 -30.94 30.22 4.40
C LYS A 261 -29.96 29.84 5.52
N GLN A 262 -28.64 29.74 5.26
CA GLN A 262 -27.66 29.14 6.19
C GLN A 262 -26.46 30.03 6.56
N GLN A 263 -26.45 31.33 6.21
CA GLN A 263 -25.37 32.27 6.58
C GLN A 263 -25.09 32.42 8.10
N GLN A 264 -25.88 31.79 8.97
CA GLN A 264 -25.66 31.80 10.44
C GLN A 264 -25.12 30.48 11.04
N GLN A 265 -24.92 29.40 10.28
CA GLN A 265 -24.42 28.14 10.84
C GLN A 265 -22.93 27.91 10.54
N GLN A 266 -22.08 28.32 11.48
CA GLN A 266 -20.62 28.16 11.48
C GLN A 266 -20.13 26.71 11.73
N SER A 267 -21.01 25.71 11.55
CA SER A 267 -20.75 24.28 11.77
C SER A 267 -20.42 23.51 10.49
N VAL A 268 -20.43 24.18 9.33
CA VAL A 268 -20.22 23.54 8.02
C VAL A 268 -18.76 23.14 7.83
N VAL A 269 -18.56 21.88 7.48
CA VAL A 269 -17.26 21.31 7.13
C VAL A 269 -16.81 21.92 5.81
N LYS A 270 -15.58 22.46 5.77
CA LYS A 270 -14.99 23.04 4.56
C LYS A 270 -13.74 22.27 4.19
N VAL A 271 -13.71 21.75 2.96
CA VAL A 271 -12.51 21.20 2.35
C VAL A 271 -11.96 22.23 1.36
N THR A 272 -10.69 22.57 1.49
CA THR A 272 -10.00 23.52 0.60
C THR A 272 -8.83 22.86 -0.08
N TYR A 273 -8.67 23.12 -1.38
CA TYR A 273 -7.50 22.76 -2.15
C TYR A 273 -6.62 24.00 -2.33
N ASP A 274 -5.38 23.94 -1.87
CA ASP A 274 -4.42 25.04 -1.96
C ASP A 274 -3.00 24.49 -2.17
N LYS A 275 -2.13 25.34 -2.68
CA LYS A 275 -0.69 25.10 -2.75
C LYS A 275 -0.14 25.07 -1.33
N ASP A 276 0.54 24.01 -0.95
CA ASP A 276 1.02 23.80 0.41
C ASP A 276 2.40 23.13 0.43
N LEU A 277 2.93 22.96 1.63
CA LEU A 277 4.20 22.29 1.90
C LEU A 277 3.94 20.83 2.26
N GLN A 278 4.58 19.92 1.54
CA GLN A 278 4.64 18.48 1.82
C GLN A 278 5.65 18.18 2.95
N LEU A 279 5.52 18.91 4.05
CA LEU A 279 6.29 18.69 5.28
C LEU A 279 5.42 17.90 6.27
N ALA A 280 5.96 16.82 6.81
CA ALA A 280 5.26 15.96 7.73
C ALA A 280 4.90 16.72 9.02
N LEU A 281 3.60 16.77 9.34
CA LEU A 281 3.05 17.28 10.60
C LEU A 281 3.47 18.72 10.94
N TYR A 282 3.80 19.55 9.95
CA TYR A 282 4.37 20.89 10.20
C TYR A 282 3.42 21.79 10.98
N ARG A 283 2.11 21.57 10.87
CA ARG A 283 1.07 22.31 11.63
C ARG A 283 0.97 21.89 13.10
N HIS A 284 1.44 20.69 13.40
CA HIS A 284 1.28 20.04 14.70
C HIS A 284 2.59 19.95 15.50
N TRP A 285 3.73 20.31 14.89
CA TRP A 285 5.04 20.28 15.52
C TRP A 285 5.78 21.60 15.38
N THR A 286 7.06 21.61 15.75
CA THR A 286 7.95 22.76 15.55
C THR A 286 8.43 22.76 14.10
N VAL A 287 8.78 23.94 13.58
CA VAL A 287 9.32 24.06 12.20
C VAL A 287 10.62 23.27 12.07
N GLU A 288 11.49 23.35 13.08
CA GLU A 288 12.76 22.61 13.11
C GLU A 288 12.54 21.09 13.04
N ALA A 289 11.60 20.55 13.82
CA ALA A 289 11.28 19.13 13.81
C ALA A 289 10.67 18.69 12.48
N SER A 290 9.72 19.45 11.94
CA SER A 290 9.07 19.08 10.68
C SER A 290 10.07 19.09 9.50
N LEU A 291 10.97 20.07 9.42
CA LEU A 291 12.06 20.08 8.44
C LEU A 291 13.06 18.94 8.68
N LYS A 292 13.30 18.54 9.94
CA LYS A 292 14.21 17.43 10.25
C LYS A 292 13.66 16.06 9.87
N TYR A 293 12.37 15.81 10.14
CA TYR A 293 11.78 14.48 10.00
C TYR A 293 11.06 14.23 8.68
N SER A 294 10.85 15.26 7.85
CA SER A 294 10.31 15.07 6.50
C SER A 294 11.36 14.46 5.58
N MET A 295 10.98 13.44 4.81
CA MET A 295 11.91 12.67 3.98
C MET A 295 12.64 13.54 2.94
N SER A 296 11.92 14.42 2.24
CA SER A 296 12.47 15.27 1.18
C SER A 296 13.53 16.24 1.69
N THR A 297 13.24 17.00 2.75
CA THR A 297 14.20 17.93 3.39
C THR A 297 15.37 17.19 4.00
N ALA A 298 15.11 16.10 4.71
CA ALA A 298 16.14 15.32 5.40
C ALA A 298 17.19 14.79 4.44
N VAL A 299 16.75 14.28 3.27
CA VAL A 299 17.63 13.78 2.21
C VAL A 299 18.37 14.90 1.50
N SER A 300 17.70 15.96 1.06
CA SER A 300 18.34 17.05 0.32
C SER A 300 19.36 17.83 1.16
N LEU A 301 19.07 18.04 2.44
CA LEU A 301 19.96 18.76 3.37
C LEU A 301 20.94 17.85 4.12
N ARG A 302 20.81 16.52 3.98
CA ARG A 302 21.62 15.50 4.66
C ARG A 302 21.63 15.65 6.18
N LEU A 303 20.43 15.77 6.76
CA LEU A 303 20.21 16.14 8.16
C LEU A 303 20.64 15.08 9.19
N TRP A 304 20.99 13.86 8.76
CA TRP A 304 21.62 12.85 9.62
C TRP A 304 23.10 13.18 9.93
N SER A 305 23.67 14.22 9.33
CA SER A 305 25.06 14.62 9.56
C SER A 305 25.14 15.95 10.31
N ILE A 306 26.21 16.15 11.10
CA ILE A 306 26.50 17.41 11.81
C ILE A 306 26.53 18.60 10.82
N ARG A 307 27.08 18.40 9.62
CA ARG A 307 27.11 19.41 8.56
C ARG A 307 25.69 19.74 8.04
N GLY A 308 24.83 18.74 7.94
CA GLY A 308 23.42 18.95 7.58
C GLY A 308 22.66 19.75 8.64
N GLU A 309 22.91 19.48 9.92
CA GLU A 309 22.32 20.28 11.00
C GLU A 309 22.79 21.74 10.98
N GLN A 310 24.06 22.00 10.65
CA GLN A 310 24.55 23.36 10.42
C GLN A 310 23.86 24.02 9.23
N ARG A 311 23.71 23.28 8.12
CA ARG A 311 23.00 23.75 6.92
C ARG A 311 21.53 24.06 7.18
N LEU A 312 20.86 23.28 8.04
CA LEU A 312 19.48 23.58 8.47
C LEU A 312 19.41 24.93 9.19
N LYS A 313 20.38 25.24 10.06
CA LYS A 313 20.45 26.55 10.74
C LYS A 313 20.72 27.68 9.75
N GLU A 314 21.55 27.46 8.73
CA GLU A 314 21.76 28.41 7.63
C GLU A 314 20.47 28.67 6.85
N VAL A 315 19.71 27.62 6.52
CA VAL A 315 18.39 27.75 5.85
C VAL A 315 17.43 28.58 6.71
N LEU A 316 17.35 28.31 8.01
CA LEU A 316 16.49 29.07 8.94
C LEU A 316 16.94 30.55 9.04
N ALA A 317 18.25 30.80 9.03
CA ALA A 317 18.79 32.16 9.03
C ALA A 317 18.48 32.91 7.72
N GLU A 318 18.59 32.25 6.57
CA GLU A 318 18.25 32.84 5.26
C GLU A 318 16.74 33.05 5.09
N MET A 319 15.90 32.25 5.75
CA MET A 319 14.46 32.50 5.84
C MET A 319 14.14 33.79 6.62
N GLY A 320 15.07 34.24 7.49
CA GLY A 320 14.79 35.29 8.45
C GLY A 320 13.88 34.83 9.60
N LEU A 321 13.77 33.52 9.83
CA LEU A 321 12.95 32.97 10.91
C LEU A 321 13.75 32.91 12.22
N PRO A 322 13.33 33.62 13.29
CA PRO A 322 14.03 33.57 14.57
C PRO A 322 14.08 32.15 15.14
N LEU A 323 15.21 31.76 15.74
CA LEU A 323 15.39 30.43 16.34
C LEU A 323 14.37 30.11 17.43
N VAL A 324 13.87 31.12 18.14
CA VAL A 324 12.81 30.95 19.15
C VAL A 324 11.50 30.55 18.46
N GLN A 325 11.19 31.21 17.34
CA GLN A 325 9.99 30.93 16.53
C GLN A 325 10.07 29.55 15.87
N SER A 326 11.26 29.10 15.43
CA SER A 326 11.43 27.78 14.83
C SER A 326 11.28 26.61 15.81
N ARG A 327 11.50 26.88 17.11
CA ARG A 327 11.48 25.88 18.20
C ARG A 327 10.17 25.81 18.97
N GLN A 328 9.27 26.77 18.80
CA GLN A 328 7.92 26.64 19.31
C GLN A 328 7.03 25.89 18.34
N LEU A 329 5.89 25.41 18.84
CA LEU A 329 4.89 24.75 18.00
C LEU A 329 4.42 25.73 16.92
N PHE A 330 4.26 25.23 15.70
CA PHE A 330 3.84 26.07 14.57
C PHE A 330 2.55 26.84 14.90
N ARG A 331 1.57 26.22 15.55
CA ARG A 331 0.33 26.88 15.99
C ARG A 331 0.56 28.06 16.96
N ALA A 332 1.62 28.01 17.75
CA ALA A 332 1.98 29.05 18.72
C ALA A 332 2.85 30.17 18.12
N MET A 333 3.31 30.02 16.87
CA MET A 333 4.09 31.05 16.18
C MET A 333 3.28 32.31 15.88
N ASP A 334 3.99 33.43 15.76
CA ASP A 334 3.39 34.72 15.41
C ASP A 334 2.65 34.61 14.07
N LEU A 335 1.53 35.32 13.96
CA LEU A 335 0.65 35.23 12.80
C LEU A 335 1.36 35.57 11.49
N THR A 336 2.24 36.58 11.51
CA THR A 336 3.03 37.05 10.36
C THR A 336 3.89 35.92 9.81
N PHE A 337 4.72 35.29 10.65
CA PHE A 337 5.57 34.18 10.24
C PHE A 337 4.75 32.97 9.75
N ARG A 338 3.60 32.67 10.38
CA ARG A 338 2.73 31.57 9.91
C ARG A 338 2.14 31.82 8.52
N GLN A 339 1.77 33.06 8.20
CA GLN A 339 1.22 33.42 6.89
C GLN A 339 2.30 33.47 5.81
N GLU A 340 3.51 33.92 6.16
CA GLU A 340 4.63 34.06 5.23
C GLU A 340 5.44 32.76 5.06
N PHE A 341 5.31 31.78 5.97
CA PHE A 341 6.12 30.56 5.99
C PHE A 341 6.18 29.83 4.65
N ARG A 342 5.04 29.66 3.97
CA ARG A 342 4.99 29.03 2.64
C ARG A 342 5.85 29.78 1.63
N GLN A 343 5.74 31.11 1.61
CA GLN A 343 6.48 31.96 0.67
C GLN A 343 7.99 31.97 0.99
N MET A 344 8.36 31.92 2.28
CA MET A 344 9.76 31.83 2.71
C MET A 344 10.41 30.52 2.23
N VAL A 345 9.72 29.39 2.37
CA VAL A 345 10.19 28.09 1.89
C VAL A 345 10.30 28.08 0.37
N GLU A 346 9.30 28.64 -0.33
CA GLU A 346 9.28 28.68 -1.79
C GLU A 346 10.46 29.46 -2.40
N LYS A 347 10.85 30.58 -1.80
CA LYS A 347 12.01 31.37 -2.24
C LYS A 347 13.34 30.60 -2.12
N LEU A 348 13.46 29.75 -1.11
CA LEU A 348 14.71 29.02 -0.84
C LEU A 348 14.73 27.62 -1.46
N ALA A 349 13.59 27.12 -1.94
CA ALA A 349 13.47 25.76 -2.44
C ALA A 349 14.46 25.45 -3.57
N GLY A 350 14.60 26.38 -4.51
CA GLY A 350 15.50 26.25 -5.66
C GLY A 350 16.97 26.22 -5.26
N LYS A 351 17.36 26.94 -4.21
CA LYS A 351 18.76 27.02 -3.75
C LYS A 351 19.23 25.73 -3.06
N TYR A 352 18.31 25.05 -2.35
CA TYR A 352 18.64 23.89 -1.53
C TYR A 352 18.20 22.55 -2.15
N ASN A 353 17.77 22.53 -3.42
CA ASN A 353 17.22 21.35 -4.09
C ASN A 353 16.07 20.71 -3.30
N VAL A 354 15.17 21.56 -2.79
CA VAL A 354 13.97 21.13 -2.05
C VAL A 354 12.67 21.53 -2.74
N ASN A 355 12.72 21.63 -4.07
CA ASN A 355 11.56 21.96 -4.91
C ASN A 355 10.41 20.97 -4.75
N SER A 356 10.71 19.71 -4.45
CA SER A 356 9.72 18.65 -4.26
C SER A 356 8.86 18.81 -3.00
N ILE A 357 9.16 19.76 -2.10
CA ILE A 357 8.32 20.03 -0.92
C ILE A 357 7.06 20.80 -1.33
N ILE A 358 7.15 21.59 -2.40
CA ILE A 358 6.05 22.46 -2.79
C ILE A 358 5.10 21.62 -3.64
N GLY A 359 3.93 21.37 -3.09
CA GLY A 359 2.90 20.58 -3.75
C GLY A 359 1.54 21.20 -3.57
N THR A 360 0.55 20.46 -4.03
CA THR A 360 -0.86 20.70 -3.76
C THR A 360 -1.28 19.82 -2.60
N SER A 361 -2.21 20.30 -1.78
CA SER A 361 -2.80 19.46 -0.75
C SER A 361 -4.21 19.91 -0.42
N PHE A 362 -4.96 18.99 0.16
CA PHE A 362 -6.28 19.27 0.69
C PHE A 362 -6.20 19.50 2.19
N THR A 363 -6.95 20.49 2.65
CA THR A 363 -7.11 20.80 4.06
C THR A 363 -8.57 20.72 4.45
N LEU A 364 -8.86 19.97 5.50
CA LEU A 364 -10.15 19.90 6.14
C LEU A 364 -10.20 20.92 7.28
N GLN A 365 -11.20 21.79 7.26
CA GLN A 365 -11.51 22.68 8.35
C GLN A 365 -12.93 22.42 8.85
N TYR A 366 -13.08 22.24 10.16
CA TYR A 366 -14.39 22.25 10.80
C TYR A 366 -14.35 23.06 12.10
N GLY A 367 -15.26 24.03 12.19
CA GLY A 367 -15.23 25.05 13.24
C GLY A 367 -13.97 25.93 13.21
N TYR A 368 -13.66 26.53 14.36
CA TYR A 368 -12.57 27.53 14.48
C TYR A 368 -11.19 26.93 14.77
N ARG A 369 -11.15 25.80 15.48
CA ARG A 369 -9.91 25.25 16.04
C ARG A 369 -9.28 24.17 15.16
N PHE A 370 -10.08 23.44 14.41
CA PHE A 370 -9.66 22.19 13.81
C PHE A 370 -9.40 22.37 12.32
N LYS A 371 -8.13 22.32 11.95
CA LYS A 371 -7.64 22.41 10.59
C LYS A 371 -6.57 21.34 10.40
N TYR A 372 -6.85 20.36 9.55
CA TYR A 372 -5.99 19.18 9.33
C TYR A 372 -5.68 19.03 7.84
N CYS A 373 -4.41 18.80 7.50
CA CYS A 373 -4.03 18.40 6.15
C CYS A 373 -4.36 16.91 5.94
N SER A 374 -4.58 16.50 4.68
CA SER A 374 -4.78 15.08 4.34
C SER A 374 -3.59 14.23 4.79
N SER A 375 -2.36 14.71 4.57
CA SER A 375 -1.12 14.03 4.99
C SER A 375 -1.03 13.84 6.50
N ASP A 376 -1.44 14.83 7.30
CA ASP A 376 -1.44 14.74 8.78
C ASP A 376 -2.32 13.58 9.25
N MET A 377 -3.47 13.40 8.60
CA MET A 377 -4.43 12.36 8.91
C MET A 377 -3.92 10.97 8.53
N VAL A 378 -3.27 10.85 7.36
CA VAL A 378 -2.62 9.60 6.93
C VAL A 378 -1.52 9.19 7.92
N TYR A 379 -0.63 10.09 8.30
CA TYR A 379 0.42 9.78 9.27
C TYR A 379 -0.15 9.34 10.63
N ALA A 380 -1.22 9.99 11.10
CA ALA A 380 -1.91 9.60 12.33
C ALA A 380 -2.53 8.20 12.24
N MET A 381 -3.21 7.88 11.12
CA MET A 381 -3.81 6.57 10.89
C MET A 381 -2.74 5.47 10.79
N LEU A 382 -1.66 5.70 10.03
CA LEU A 382 -0.53 4.76 9.95
C LEU A 382 0.07 4.49 11.32
N ALA A 383 0.27 5.52 12.14
CA ALA A 383 0.83 5.35 13.49
C ALA A 383 -0.11 4.58 14.42
N LEU A 384 -1.43 4.75 14.30
CA LEU A 384 -2.41 4.01 15.08
C LEU A 384 -2.47 2.53 14.68
N LEU A 385 -2.47 2.24 13.38
CA LEU A 385 -2.47 0.86 12.86
C LEU A 385 -1.26 0.07 13.35
N ASN A 386 -0.09 0.70 13.38
CA ASN A 386 1.17 0.08 13.81
C ASN A 386 1.40 0.16 15.33
N SER A 387 0.39 0.55 16.12
CA SER A 387 0.50 0.66 17.59
C SER A 387 -0.04 -0.54 18.35
N SER A 388 -0.13 -1.71 17.71
CA SER A 388 -0.42 -2.94 18.46
C SER A 388 0.61 -3.16 19.56
N THR A 389 0.26 -3.84 20.63
CA THR A 389 1.19 -4.27 21.67
C THR A 389 0.65 -5.58 22.25
N LYS A 390 1.40 -6.28 23.12
CA LYS A 390 0.88 -7.49 23.77
C LYS A 390 -0.46 -7.25 24.49
N ASP A 391 -0.68 -6.04 25.03
CA ASP A 391 -1.92 -5.65 25.72
C ASP A 391 -3.00 -5.09 24.78
N ARG A 392 -2.63 -4.68 23.56
CA ARG A 392 -3.52 -4.02 22.61
C ARG A 392 -3.61 -4.81 21.30
N GLN A 393 -4.75 -5.49 21.16
CA GLN A 393 -5.11 -6.26 19.96
C GLN A 393 -5.08 -5.39 18.70
N SER A 394 -4.60 -5.98 17.59
CA SER A 394 -4.54 -5.35 16.26
C SER A 394 -5.90 -4.85 15.77
N GLN A 395 -6.97 -5.63 16.00
CA GLN A 395 -8.33 -5.27 15.62
C GLN A 395 -8.79 -3.96 16.28
N ARG A 396 -8.38 -3.69 17.53
CA ARG A 396 -8.67 -2.41 18.19
C ARG A 396 -7.92 -1.26 17.54
N CYS A 397 -6.67 -1.47 17.12
CA CYS A 397 -5.91 -0.47 16.37
C CYS A 397 -6.57 -0.12 15.03
N PHE A 398 -7.14 -1.12 14.34
CA PHE A 398 -7.92 -0.91 13.12
C PHE A 398 -9.16 -0.04 13.38
N LEU A 399 -9.94 -0.37 14.42
CA LEU A 399 -11.12 0.41 14.78
C LEU A 399 -10.78 1.83 15.21
N ASP A 400 -9.67 2.04 15.94
CA ASP A 400 -9.20 3.38 16.31
C ASP A 400 -8.80 4.19 15.07
N ALA A 401 -8.15 3.57 14.08
CA ALA A 401 -7.83 4.22 12.80
C ALA A 401 -9.09 4.56 11.99
N LEU A 402 -10.09 3.68 11.97
CA LEU A 402 -11.41 3.95 11.37
C LEU A 402 -12.12 5.10 12.09
N ASP A 403 -12.00 5.16 13.42
CA ASP A 403 -12.59 6.21 14.25
C ASP A 403 -11.94 7.59 14.01
N CYS A 404 -10.68 7.67 13.59
CA CYS A 404 -10.05 8.93 13.19
C CYS A 404 -10.79 9.62 12.04
N LEU A 405 -11.43 8.87 11.15
CA LEU A 405 -12.23 9.41 10.04
C LEU A 405 -13.54 10.04 10.53
N SER A 406 -13.95 9.78 11.77
CA SER A 406 -15.14 10.37 12.37
C SER A 406 -14.86 11.74 13.00
N ARG A 407 -15.68 12.73 12.64
CA ARG A 407 -15.63 14.09 13.22
C ARG A 407 -15.92 14.14 14.72
N THR A 408 -16.55 13.09 15.28
CA THR A 408 -16.91 13.03 16.70
C THR A 408 -15.75 12.61 17.60
N LYS A 409 -14.81 11.80 17.10
CA LYS A 409 -13.75 11.15 17.90
C LYS A 409 -12.38 11.83 17.69
N LYS A 410 -12.34 13.14 17.96
CA LYS A 410 -11.15 13.98 17.70
C LYS A 410 -9.96 13.63 18.58
N ASP A 411 -10.21 13.18 19.80
CA ASP A 411 -9.16 12.82 20.76
C ASP A 411 -8.31 11.64 20.24
N VAL A 412 -8.93 10.73 19.49
CA VAL A 412 -8.23 9.60 18.83
C VAL A 412 -7.29 10.12 17.75
N LEU A 413 -7.72 11.10 16.95
CA LEU A 413 -6.87 11.74 15.94
C LEU A 413 -5.70 12.51 16.57
N GLU A 414 -5.96 13.30 17.62
CA GLU A 414 -4.89 14.03 18.33
C GLU A 414 -3.88 13.04 18.95
N SER A 415 -4.35 11.94 19.55
CA SER A 415 -3.48 10.85 20.04
C SER A 415 -2.69 10.19 18.90
N GLY A 416 -3.31 9.95 17.75
CA GLY A 416 -2.66 9.41 16.56
C GLY A 416 -1.55 10.32 16.03
N ILE A 417 -1.77 11.65 16.04
CA ILE A 417 -0.75 12.63 15.64
C ILE A 417 0.46 12.57 16.58
N GLU A 418 0.27 12.46 17.90
CA GLU A 418 1.38 12.32 18.84
C GLU A 418 2.16 11.01 18.62
N LYS A 419 1.46 9.90 18.36
CA LYS A 419 2.11 8.63 17.97
C LYS A 419 2.87 8.76 16.64
N ALA A 420 2.34 9.49 15.68
CA ALA A 420 2.98 9.71 14.39
C ALA A 420 4.28 10.52 14.51
N LYS A 421 4.33 11.52 15.40
CA LYS A 421 5.57 12.24 15.72
C LYS A 421 6.65 11.30 16.25
N LEU A 422 6.27 10.41 17.18
CA LEU A 422 7.20 9.40 17.73
C LEU A 422 7.67 8.43 16.65
N MET A 423 6.77 7.95 15.80
CA MET A 423 7.09 7.06 14.68
C MET A 423 8.12 7.70 13.73
N LEU A 424 7.87 8.94 13.26
CA LEU A 424 8.78 9.66 12.36
C LEU A 424 10.14 9.96 13.01
N HIS A 425 10.14 10.33 14.30
CA HIS A 425 11.37 10.51 15.08
C HIS A 425 12.21 9.23 15.12
N ASN A 426 11.59 8.10 15.43
CA ASN A 426 12.25 6.81 15.56
C ASN A 426 12.78 6.28 14.22
N ILE A 427 12.01 6.47 13.13
CA ILE A 427 12.46 6.17 11.77
C ILE A 427 13.72 6.98 11.45
N PHE A 428 13.71 8.29 11.68
CA PHE A 428 14.85 9.15 11.40
C PHE A 428 16.09 8.78 12.23
N LYS A 429 15.91 8.56 13.54
CA LYS A 429 17.00 8.18 14.45
C LYS A 429 17.66 6.86 14.04
N THR A 430 16.84 5.87 13.65
CA THR A 430 17.33 4.58 13.17
C THR A 430 18.06 4.73 11.84
N ALA A 431 17.51 5.50 10.90
CA ALA A 431 18.17 5.78 9.64
C ALA A 431 19.51 6.50 9.83
N GLN A 432 19.57 7.50 10.72
CA GLN A 432 20.81 8.18 11.07
C GLN A 432 21.87 7.19 11.56
N SER A 433 21.51 6.32 12.51
CA SER A 433 22.42 5.31 13.06
C SER A 433 22.96 4.36 11.98
N ILE A 434 22.10 3.90 11.07
CA ILE A 434 22.47 2.99 9.97
C ILE A 434 23.40 3.69 8.97
N LEU A 435 23.12 4.95 8.62
CA LEU A 435 23.91 5.72 7.65
C LEU A 435 25.27 6.12 8.23
N GLU A 436 25.33 6.55 9.49
CA GLU A 436 26.59 6.88 10.19
C GLU A 436 27.48 5.65 10.34
N ALA A 437 26.90 4.50 10.69
CA ALA A 437 27.61 3.23 10.79
C ALA A 437 27.94 2.59 9.44
N LYS A 438 27.50 3.18 8.31
CA LYS A 438 27.68 2.65 6.94
C LYS A 438 27.22 1.19 6.80
N GLN A 439 26.09 0.86 7.41
CA GLN A 439 25.55 -0.50 7.45
C GLN A 439 24.79 -0.92 6.18
N VAL A 440 24.58 0.01 5.23
CA VAL A 440 23.99 -0.30 3.92
C VAL A 440 25.01 -1.08 3.09
N LYS A 441 24.74 -2.35 2.85
CA LYS A 441 25.61 -3.25 2.07
C LYS A 441 25.17 -3.26 0.61
N ASN A 442 26.14 -3.31 -0.30
CA ASN A 442 25.87 -3.47 -1.72
C ASN A 442 26.18 -4.91 -2.14
N PHE A 443 25.18 -5.62 -2.66
CA PHE A 443 25.30 -6.98 -3.18
C PHE A 443 25.56 -7.01 -4.70
N GLY A 444 25.77 -5.86 -5.34
CA GLY A 444 26.03 -5.72 -6.77
C GLY A 444 24.75 -5.46 -7.56
N SER A 445 23.75 -6.32 -7.39
CA SER A 445 22.42 -6.20 -8.02
C SER A 445 21.44 -5.37 -7.20
N PHE A 446 21.50 -5.45 -5.86
CA PHE A 446 20.64 -4.68 -4.94
C PHE A 446 21.39 -4.21 -3.69
N LEU A 447 20.79 -3.24 -2.97
CA LEU A 447 21.24 -2.76 -1.67
C LEU A 447 20.54 -3.52 -0.55
N TYR A 448 21.25 -3.81 0.52
CA TYR A 448 20.71 -4.50 1.68
C TYR A 448 20.88 -3.69 2.96
N LEU A 449 19.81 -3.62 3.74
CA LEU A 449 19.75 -2.94 5.03
C LEU A 449 19.21 -3.90 6.08
N ASN A 450 19.92 -4.02 7.20
CA ASN A 450 19.44 -4.73 8.39
C ASN A 450 19.27 -3.75 9.53
N VAL A 451 18.10 -3.76 10.19
CA VAL A 451 17.88 -2.96 11.40
C VAL A 451 18.66 -3.60 12.55
N PRO A 452 19.56 -2.86 13.22
CA PRO A 452 20.41 -3.41 14.28
C PRO A 452 19.61 -3.79 15.53
N GLU A 453 20.07 -4.83 16.21
CA GLU A 453 19.51 -5.30 17.48
C GLU A 453 19.97 -4.39 18.62
N GLY A 454 19.02 -3.81 19.38
CA GLY A 454 19.33 -2.96 20.53
C GLY A 454 18.59 -1.62 20.58
N ASN A 455 17.88 -1.23 19.52
CA ASN A 455 16.98 -0.09 19.60
C ASN A 455 15.70 -0.50 20.35
N ILE A 456 15.32 0.30 21.35
CA ILE A 456 14.04 0.18 22.09
C ILE A 456 12.85 0.20 21.10
N ASP A 457 13.06 0.83 19.96
CA ASP A 457 12.09 1.00 18.88
C ASP A 457 12.01 -0.18 17.91
N ASN A 458 12.68 -1.31 18.17
CA ASN A 458 12.64 -2.49 17.29
C ASN A 458 11.22 -3.03 17.09
N TYR A 459 10.34 -2.84 18.09
CA TYR A 459 8.93 -3.19 17.97
C TYR A 459 8.21 -2.43 16.84
N LEU A 460 8.61 -1.18 16.56
CA LEU A 460 8.02 -0.38 15.49
C LEU A 460 8.29 -1.00 14.11
N PHE A 461 9.50 -1.53 13.91
CA PHE A 461 9.93 -2.10 12.62
C PHE A 461 9.52 -3.56 12.44
N ALA A 462 8.87 -4.18 13.44
CA ALA A 462 8.18 -5.46 13.26
C ALA A 462 6.94 -5.30 12.36
N HIS A 463 6.48 -4.07 12.13
CA HIS A 463 5.41 -3.76 11.20
C HIS A 463 5.94 -3.37 9.81
N PRO A 464 5.25 -3.72 8.71
CA PRO A 464 5.76 -3.45 7.37
C PRO A 464 5.83 -1.96 7.01
N TYR A 465 4.80 -1.16 7.31
CA TYR A 465 4.78 0.26 6.88
C TYR A 465 5.93 1.10 7.45
N PRO A 466 6.25 1.07 8.76
CA PRO A 466 7.42 1.78 9.27
C PRO A 466 8.74 1.29 8.67
N LEU A 467 8.85 -0.01 8.36
CA LEU A 467 10.02 -0.60 7.69
C LEU A 467 10.13 -0.12 6.24
N ILE A 468 9.02 -0.05 5.49
CA ILE A 468 8.97 0.52 4.14
C ILE A 468 9.41 1.99 4.17
N MET A 469 8.88 2.79 5.10
CA MET A 469 9.26 4.21 5.24
C MET A 469 10.75 4.37 5.58
N LEU A 470 11.30 3.51 6.45
CA LEU A 470 12.72 3.48 6.77
C LEU A 470 13.56 3.09 5.54
N ALA A 471 13.15 2.07 4.82
CA ALA A 471 13.82 1.58 3.61
C ALA A 471 13.88 2.68 2.53
N GLN A 472 12.76 3.36 2.27
CA GLN A 472 12.67 4.46 1.32
C GLN A 472 13.56 5.65 1.72
N PHE A 473 13.56 6.00 3.01
CA PHE A 473 14.44 7.04 3.54
C PHE A 473 15.91 6.67 3.33
N ALA A 474 16.30 5.45 3.71
CA ALA A 474 17.68 4.98 3.62
C ALA A 474 18.15 4.89 2.17
N LEU A 475 17.31 4.40 1.25
CA LEU A 475 17.59 4.33 -0.17
C LEU A 475 17.83 5.73 -0.76
N LYS A 476 16.87 6.66 -0.57
CA LYS A 476 17.00 8.04 -1.07
C LYS A 476 18.22 8.76 -0.47
N ALA A 477 18.50 8.55 0.82
CA ALA A 477 19.67 9.09 1.49
C ALA A 477 20.99 8.50 0.95
N TYR A 478 21.04 7.20 0.67
CA TYR A 478 22.19 6.52 0.10
C TYR A 478 22.47 7.01 -1.32
N VAL A 479 21.44 7.09 -2.18
CA VAL A 479 21.56 7.60 -3.56
C VAL A 479 22.08 9.04 -3.57
N ASN A 480 21.54 9.91 -2.71
CA ASN A 480 22.00 11.30 -2.62
C ASN A 480 23.45 11.40 -2.13
N SER A 481 23.87 10.52 -1.22
CA SER A 481 25.21 10.54 -0.61
C SER A 481 26.29 9.86 -1.45
N SER A 482 25.89 8.88 -2.26
CA SER A 482 26.79 8.06 -3.05
C SER A 482 27.43 8.87 -4.18
N ARG A 483 28.68 8.56 -4.50
CA ARG A 483 29.37 9.09 -5.68
C ARG A 483 29.10 8.25 -6.93
N ASN A 484 28.52 7.05 -6.77
CA ASN A 484 28.27 6.16 -7.88
C ASN A 484 26.98 6.54 -8.60
N ARG A 485 27.07 6.83 -9.90
CA ARG A 485 25.92 7.19 -10.74
C ARG A 485 24.91 6.05 -10.87
N ARG A 486 25.34 4.80 -10.76
CA ARG A 486 24.46 3.61 -10.79
C ARG A 486 23.69 3.39 -9.49
N ALA A 487 23.96 4.16 -8.44
CA ALA A 487 23.29 3.97 -7.15
C ALA A 487 21.77 4.16 -7.24
N SER A 488 21.28 5.01 -8.16
CA SER A 488 19.86 5.23 -8.37
C SER A 488 19.13 4.05 -9.01
N GLU A 489 19.86 3.16 -9.69
CA GLU A 489 19.33 1.97 -10.38
C GLU A 489 19.17 0.78 -9.43
N TRP A 490 19.80 0.82 -8.26
CA TRP A 490 19.78 -0.31 -7.34
C TRP A 490 18.53 -0.27 -6.45
N PRO A 491 17.72 -1.34 -6.44
CA PRO A 491 16.65 -1.50 -5.48
C PRO A 491 17.21 -1.80 -4.08
N LEU A 492 16.36 -1.75 -3.05
CA LEU A 492 16.78 -2.02 -1.67
C LEU A 492 15.90 -3.08 -0.98
N VAL A 493 16.56 -4.01 -0.31
CA VAL A 493 15.94 -5.00 0.57
C VAL A 493 16.24 -4.62 2.02
N ALA A 494 15.19 -4.38 2.80
CA ALA A 494 15.29 -4.08 4.22
C ALA A 494 14.86 -5.31 5.04
N SER A 495 15.56 -5.55 6.15
CA SER A 495 15.25 -6.64 7.10
C SER A 495 15.18 -6.10 8.52
N ALA A 496 14.16 -6.53 9.26
CA ALA A 496 13.99 -6.25 10.68
C ALA A 496 13.52 -7.50 11.42
N ILE A 497 13.69 -7.56 12.74
CA ILE A 497 13.17 -8.66 13.54
C ILE A 497 11.66 -8.52 13.67
N PHE A 498 10.93 -9.59 13.32
CA PHE A 498 9.49 -9.66 13.48
C PHE A 498 9.13 -10.22 14.85
N ASN A 499 9.66 -11.40 15.17
CA ASN A 499 9.43 -12.07 16.44
C ASN A 499 10.74 -12.67 16.97
N VAL A 500 11.11 -12.27 18.18
CA VAL A 500 12.33 -12.74 18.86
C VAL A 500 12.18 -14.20 19.29
N GLU A 501 10.99 -14.61 19.71
CA GLU A 501 10.73 -15.96 20.24
C GLU A 501 10.81 -17.02 19.13
N GLU A 502 10.19 -16.73 17.97
CA GLU A 502 10.18 -17.63 16.80
C GLU A 502 11.39 -17.44 15.87
N ARG A 503 12.28 -16.48 16.17
CA ARG A 503 13.44 -16.10 15.34
C ARG A 503 13.06 -15.79 13.89
N LEU A 504 11.95 -15.08 13.71
CA LEU A 504 11.49 -14.61 12.40
C LEU A 504 11.94 -13.17 12.16
N CYS A 505 12.41 -12.90 10.94
CA CYS A 505 12.63 -11.56 10.42
C CYS A 505 11.60 -11.23 9.34
N LEU A 506 11.19 -9.97 9.32
CA LEU A 506 10.44 -9.35 8.24
C LEU A 506 11.42 -8.85 7.18
N LEU A 507 11.14 -9.14 5.92
CA LEU A 507 11.88 -8.65 4.76
C LEU A 507 10.93 -7.88 3.85
N VAL A 508 11.40 -6.72 3.38
CA VAL A 508 10.66 -5.84 2.47
C VAL A 508 11.57 -5.47 1.31
N GLY A 509 11.08 -5.63 0.09
CA GLY A 509 11.76 -5.21 -1.13
C GLY A 509 11.15 -3.92 -1.71
N ILE A 510 11.96 -2.86 -1.85
CA ILE A 510 11.53 -1.59 -2.44
C ILE A 510 12.21 -1.33 -3.80
N PRO A 511 11.48 -0.78 -4.79
CA PRO A 511 12.02 -0.51 -6.12
C PRO A 511 13.13 0.57 -6.10
N PRO A 512 13.91 0.69 -7.19
CA PRO A 512 14.95 1.71 -7.31
C PRO A 512 14.36 3.13 -7.42
N VAL A 513 15.18 4.15 -7.18
CA VAL A 513 14.73 5.56 -7.19
C VAL A 513 14.60 6.13 -8.61
N CYS A 514 15.29 5.55 -9.59
CA CYS A 514 15.27 6.05 -10.96
C CYS A 514 13.97 5.76 -11.71
N GLU A 515 13.19 4.78 -11.26
CA GLU A 515 11.96 4.38 -11.94
C GLU A 515 10.79 5.24 -11.45
N ASP A 516 10.18 5.99 -12.37
CA ASP A 516 8.97 6.78 -12.11
C ASP A 516 7.78 5.86 -11.75
N GLN A 517 7.76 4.65 -12.31
CA GLN A 517 6.79 3.61 -11.97
C GLN A 517 7.32 2.74 -10.83
N PRO A 518 6.64 2.67 -9.67
CA PRO A 518 7.09 1.86 -8.54
C PRO A 518 6.75 0.38 -8.73
N ARG A 519 7.17 -0.21 -9.85
CA ARG A 519 7.02 -1.64 -10.14
C ARG A 519 8.14 -2.42 -9.45
N SER A 520 7.78 -3.36 -8.59
CA SER A 520 8.73 -4.15 -7.82
C SER A 520 8.88 -5.55 -8.40
N LEU A 521 10.13 -5.92 -8.71
CA LEU A 521 10.51 -7.29 -9.11
C LEU A 521 10.55 -8.27 -7.92
N PHE A 522 10.54 -7.74 -6.69
CA PHE A 522 10.84 -8.55 -5.51
C PHE A 522 9.78 -9.59 -5.18
N GLY A 523 8.52 -9.38 -5.55
CA GLY A 523 7.46 -10.36 -5.31
C GLY A 523 7.83 -11.73 -5.87
N LYS A 524 8.03 -11.81 -7.19
CA LYS A 524 8.39 -13.08 -7.84
C LYS A 524 9.83 -13.50 -7.53
N ALA A 525 10.75 -12.54 -7.40
CA ALA A 525 12.15 -12.85 -7.11
C ALA A 525 12.33 -13.52 -5.73
N PHE A 526 11.56 -13.11 -4.72
CA PHE A 526 11.59 -13.74 -3.40
C PHE A 526 11.06 -15.18 -3.44
N GLU A 527 9.96 -15.42 -4.16
CA GLU A 527 9.41 -16.77 -4.35
C GLU A 527 10.42 -17.70 -5.06
N GLN A 528 11.05 -17.23 -6.13
CA GLN A 528 12.07 -17.99 -6.87
C GLN A 528 13.34 -18.23 -6.03
N ALA A 529 13.81 -17.22 -5.30
CA ALA A 529 14.97 -17.36 -4.42
C ALA A 529 14.72 -18.40 -3.31
N ALA A 530 13.51 -18.43 -2.74
CA ALA A 530 13.11 -19.43 -1.77
C ALA A 530 13.09 -20.85 -2.36
N LYS A 531 12.50 -21.02 -3.56
CA LYS A 531 12.46 -22.31 -4.29
C LYS A 531 13.87 -22.83 -4.63
N ASN A 532 14.76 -21.96 -5.10
CA ASN A 532 16.11 -22.35 -5.53
C ASN A 532 16.99 -22.89 -4.38
N LYS A 533 16.75 -22.48 -3.14
CA LYS A 533 17.51 -22.92 -1.96
C LYS A 533 16.71 -23.74 -0.96
N ASN A 534 15.45 -24.07 -1.26
CA ASN A 534 14.51 -24.70 -0.34
C ASN A 534 14.44 -23.98 1.02
N CYS A 535 14.45 -22.64 0.99
CA CYS A 535 14.22 -21.84 2.21
C CYS A 535 12.73 -21.74 2.48
N TYR A 536 12.33 -21.77 3.74
CA TYR A 536 10.93 -21.61 4.12
C TYR A 536 10.61 -20.11 4.25
N ILE A 537 9.75 -19.61 3.37
CA ILE A 537 9.19 -18.26 3.44
C ILE A 537 7.72 -18.33 3.85
N GLU A 538 7.32 -17.44 4.74
CA GLU A 538 5.92 -17.23 5.09
C GLU A 538 5.45 -15.94 4.42
N ALA A 539 4.68 -16.09 3.34
CA ALA A 539 4.13 -15.01 2.53
C ALA A 539 2.68 -14.72 2.94
N ASP A 540 2.50 -14.29 4.20
CA ASP A 540 1.18 -14.03 4.79
C ASP A 540 0.59 -12.66 4.38
N TYR A 541 1.38 -11.74 3.82
CA TYR A 541 0.88 -10.43 3.40
C TYR A 541 0.27 -10.46 1.99
N PHE A 542 -0.74 -9.62 1.74
CA PHE A 542 -1.31 -9.45 0.39
C PHE A 542 -0.34 -8.79 -0.60
N ASP A 543 0.62 -8.01 -0.10
CA ASP A 543 1.74 -7.48 -0.87
C ASP A 543 2.86 -8.51 -0.94
N SER A 544 3.12 -9.01 -2.14
CA SER A 544 4.14 -10.01 -2.45
C SER A 544 5.57 -9.54 -2.15
N THR A 545 5.80 -8.23 -2.05
CA THR A 545 7.12 -7.65 -1.76
C THR A 545 7.50 -7.74 -0.28
N ILE A 546 6.63 -8.31 0.55
CA ILE A 546 6.78 -8.43 2.00
C ILE A 546 6.71 -9.91 2.40
N ILE A 547 7.78 -10.42 3.01
CA ILE A 547 7.86 -11.82 3.45
C ILE A 547 8.38 -11.94 4.87
N ARG A 548 8.02 -13.03 5.56
CA ARG A 548 8.65 -13.45 6.81
C ARG A 548 9.61 -14.61 6.53
N LEU A 549 10.80 -14.56 7.12
CA LEU A 549 11.87 -15.55 6.94
C LEU A 549 12.50 -15.88 8.30
N LYS A 550 13.00 -17.10 8.47
CA LYS A 550 13.84 -17.44 9.63
C LYS A 550 15.19 -16.72 9.57
N ILE A 551 15.61 -16.13 10.69
CA ILE A 551 16.87 -15.35 10.78
C ILE A 551 18.09 -16.19 10.36
N GLU A 552 18.08 -17.50 10.62
CA GLU A 552 19.15 -18.44 10.31
C GLU A 552 19.30 -18.70 8.79
N GLU A 553 18.21 -18.62 8.03
CA GLU A 553 18.20 -18.86 6.58
C GLU A 553 18.52 -17.60 5.78
N ARG A 554 18.48 -16.43 6.42
CA ARG A 554 18.67 -15.12 5.79
C ARG A 554 19.93 -14.99 4.94
N PRO A 555 21.14 -15.41 5.35
CA PRO A 555 22.33 -15.29 4.50
C PRO A 555 22.19 -16.12 3.22
N LYS A 556 21.72 -17.37 3.35
CA LYS A 556 21.52 -18.29 2.21
C LYS A 556 20.50 -17.73 1.23
N PHE A 557 19.42 -17.14 1.74
CA PHE A 557 18.38 -16.51 0.93
C PHE A 557 18.91 -15.29 0.17
N LEU A 558 19.67 -14.41 0.84
CA LEU A 558 20.25 -13.23 0.19
C LEU A 558 21.26 -13.58 -0.90
N ASP A 559 22.08 -14.61 -0.69
CA ASP A 559 23.01 -15.10 -1.71
C ASP A 559 22.26 -15.66 -2.94
N ALA A 560 21.15 -16.36 -2.73
CA ALA A 560 20.31 -16.86 -3.81
C ALA A 560 19.63 -15.74 -4.58
N LEU A 561 19.12 -14.73 -3.88
CA LEU A 561 18.53 -13.54 -4.48
C LEU A 561 19.57 -12.74 -5.27
N ALA A 562 20.79 -12.61 -4.75
CA ALA A 562 21.89 -11.94 -5.45
C ALA A 562 22.25 -12.68 -6.74
N ALA A 563 22.32 -14.01 -6.73
CA ALA A 563 22.58 -14.83 -7.91
C ALA A 563 21.42 -14.80 -8.94
N LEU A 564 20.19 -14.61 -8.49
CA LEU A 564 19.02 -14.50 -9.37
C LEU A 564 18.96 -13.15 -10.09
N LEU A 565 19.38 -12.07 -9.42
CA LEU A 565 19.32 -10.70 -9.92
C LEU A 565 20.63 -10.20 -10.55
N ALA A 566 21.70 -10.99 -10.49
CA ALA A 566 22.99 -10.71 -11.12
C ALA A 566 22.98 -11.11 -12.60
#